data_AF-A0A7C6G2E4-F1
#
_entry.id   AF-A0A7C6G2E4-F1
#
_cell.length_a   1.000
_cell.length_b   1.000
_cell.length_c   1.000
_cell.angle_alpha   90.00
_cell.angle_beta   90.00
_cell.angle_gamma   90.00
#
_symmetry.space_group_name_H-M   'P 1'
#
loop_
_entity.id
_entity.type
_entity.pdbx_description
1 polymer ?
#
loop_
_entity_poly.entity_id
_entity_poly.type
_entity_poly.pdbx_seq_one_letter_code
_entity_poly.pdbx_strand_id
1 'polypeptide(L)'
;MLKRLLNISLLGLFLFYYSGSVMFYHSHLIDGVKVVHSHPFPLSKTAEGHNHTQAELATISILSHASLLLVASITLLLVIKFLLNVCLAVRQKFTFQNIALLVKSLRAPPFFL
;
A
#
# COMPACT_ATOMS: atom_id res chain seq x y z
N MET A 1 28.65 -8.46 -3.37
CA MET A 1 27.97 -9.00 -4.56
C MET A 1 26.75 -9.87 -4.21
N LEU A 2 26.91 -10.92 -3.39
CA LEU A 2 25.82 -11.85 -3.01
C LEU A 2 24.58 -11.16 -2.41
N LYS A 3 24.75 -10.23 -1.45
CA LYS A 3 23.62 -9.49 -0.85
C LYS A 3 22.77 -8.75 -1.89
N ARG A 4 23.41 -8.18 -2.92
CA ARG A 4 22.72 -7.46 -3.99
C ARG A 4 21.92 -8.42 -4.87
N LEU A 5 22.49 -9.58 -5.19
CA LEU A 5 21.79 -10.63 -5.94
C LEU A 5 20.59 -11.18 -5.15
N LEU A 6 20.76 -11.42 -3.85
CA LEU A 6 19.67 -11.86 -2.97
C LEU A 6 18.53 -10.84 -2.93
N ASN A 7 18.85 -9.55 -2.77
CA ASN A 7 17.83 -8.49 -2.75
C ASN A 7 17.06 -8.41 -4.07
N ILE A 8 17.76 -8.48 -5.20
CA ILE A 8 17.13 -8.45 -6.53
C ILE A 8 16.28 -9.70 -6.75
N SER A 9 16.78 -10.87 -6.38
CA SER A 9 16.05 -12.14 -6.48
C SER A 9 14.78 -12.11 -5.64
N LEU A 10 14.88 -11.65 -4.40
CA LEU A 10 13.74 -11.52 -3.49
C LEU A 10 12.70 -10.54 -4.04
N LEU A 11 13.14 -9.39 -4.56
CA LEU A 11 12.24 -8.43 -5.21
C LEU A 11 11.54 -9.05 -6.42
N GLY A 12 12.30 -9.74 -7.28
CA GLY A 12 11.76 -10.44 -8.45
C GLY A 12 10.72 -11.49 -8.08
N LEU A 13 10.97 -12.27 -7.01
CA LEU A 13 10.04 -13.27 -6.49
C LEU A 13 8.71 -12.63 -6.09
N PHE A 14 8.73 -11.54 -5.32
CA PHE A 14 7.51 -10.85 -4.89
C PHE A 14 6.76 -10.20 -6.05
N LEU A 15 7.47 -9.62 -7.01
CA LEU A 15 6.84 -9.04 -8.21
C LEU A 15 6.17 -10.10 -9.08
N PHE A 16 6.84 -11.24 -9.28
CA PHE A 16 6.27 -12.36 -10.02
C PHE A 16 5.05 -12.93 -9.31
N TYR A 17 5.12 -13.13 -8.00
CA TYR A 17 3.98 -13.56 -7.19
C TYR A 17 2.81 -12.59 -7.29
N TYR A 18 3.04 -11.28 -7.14
CA TYR A 18 1.98 -10.28 -7.20
C TYR A 18 1.34 -10.20 -8.59
N SER A 19 2.15 -10.21 -9.65
CA SER A 19 1.65 -10.29 -11.03
C SER A 19 0.78 -11.53 -11.24
N GLY A 20 1.26 -12.69 -10.75
CA GLY A 20 0.52 -13.94 -10.76
C GLY A 20 -0.75 -13.92 -9.90
N SER A 21 -0.81 -13.11 -8.84
CA SER A 21 -2.00 -12.97 -7.96
C SER A 21 -3.13 -12.15 -8.60
N VAL A 22 -2.81 -11.29 -9.58
CA VAL A 22 -3.78 -10.39 -10.21
C VAL A 22 -4.22 -10.93 -11.58
N MET A 23 -3.34 -11.62 -12.29
CA MET A 23 -3.64 -12.29 -13.55
C MET A 23 -4.15 -13.72 -13.28
N PHE A 24 -5.08 -14.24 -14.10
CA PHE A 24 -5.54 -15.64 -14.04
C PHE A 24 -6.35 -16.05 -12.80
N TYR A 25 -7.22 -15.16 -12.29
CA TYR A 25 -8.08 -15.46 -11.14
C TYR A 25 -9.21 -16.45 -11.47
N HIS A 26 -9.53 -17.30 -10.51
CA HIS A 26 -10.70 -18.16 -10.51
C HIS A 26 -11.16 -18.40 -9.07
N SER A 27 -12.31 -19.06 -8.90
CA SER A 27 -12.91 -19.29 -7.59
C SER A 27 -13.38 -20.71 -7.37
N HIS A 28 -13.20 -21.20 -6.15
CA HIS A 28 -13.74 -22.47 -5.67
C HIS A 28 -14.76 -22.21 -4.57
N LEU A 29 -15.80 -23.05 -4.51
CA LEU A 29 -16.71 -23.12 -3.38
C LEU A 29 -16.35 -24.37 -2.58
N ILE A 30 -15.71 -24.18 -1.43
CA ILE A 30 -15.25 -25.26 -0.55
C ILE A 30 -15.94 -25.04 0.79
N ASP A 31 -16.74 -26.00 1.22
CA ASP A 31 -17.47 -25.95 2.50
C ASP A 31 -18.31 -24.67 2.70
N GLY A 32 -18.89 -24.13 1.61
CA GLY A 32 -19.68 -22.89 1.63
C GLY A 32 -18.87 -21.59 1.62
N VAL A 33 -17.54 -21.67 1.69
CA VAL A 33 -16.64 -20.52 1.58
C VAL A 33 -16.13 -20.38 0.15
N LYS A 34 -16.24 -19.16 -0.41
CA LYS A 34 -15.71 -18.85 -1.74
C LYS A 34 -14.24 -18.48 -1.64
N VAL A 35 -13.36 -19.34 -2.14
CA VAL A 35 -11.92 -19.10 -2.21
C VAL A 35 -11.57 -18.61 -3.61
N VAL A 36 -11.10 -17.37 -3.72
CA VAL A 36 -10.66 -16.76 -4.99
C VAL A 36 -9.14 -16.68 -5.00
N HIS A 37 -8.51 -17.20 -6.04
CA HIS A 37 -7.05 -17.17 -6.18
C HIS A 37 -6.65 -17.29 -7.66
N SER A 38 -5.35 -17.30 -7.96
CA SER A 38 -4.86 -17.30 -9.33
C SER A 38 -3.52 -18.02 -9.53
N HIS A 39 -3.32 -18.53 -10.75
CA HIS A 39 -2.04 -19.09 -11.23
C HIS A 39 -2.05 -19.25 -12.76
N PRO A 40 -0.89 -19.16 -13.43
CA PRO A 40 -0.79 -19.09 -14.90
C PRO A 40 -1.13 -20.39 -15.64
N PHE A 41 -0.98 -21.56 -15.00
CA PHE A 41 -1.24 -22.85 -15.63
C PHE A 41 -2.28 -23.61 -14.82
N PRO A 42 -3.41 -24.03 -15.41
CA PRO A 42 -4.29 -24.97 -14.75
C PRO A 42 -3.56 -26.32 -14.67
N LEU A 43 -3.36 -26.85 -13.45
CA LEU A 43 -2.75 -28.18 -13.27
C LEU A 43 -3.64 -29.30 -13.83
N SER A 44 -4.91 -29.01 -14.10
CA SER A 44 -5.88 -29.89 -14.76
C SER A 44 -6.25 -29.35 -16.15
N LYS A 45 -6.52 -30.24 -17.11
CA LYS A 45 -7.03 -29.87 -18.45
C LYS A 45 -8.46 -29.31 -18.43
N THR A 46 -9.14 -29.36 -17.29
CA THR A 46 -10.52 -28.89 -17.12
C THR A 46 -10.60 -27.96 -15.91
N ALA A 47 -11.32 -26.84 -16.07
CA ALA A 47 -11.50 -25.84 -15.02
C ALA A 47 -12.28 -26.35 -13.78
N GLU A 48 -12.94 -27.51 -13.90
CA GLU A 48 -13.69 -28.17 -12.82
C GLU A 48 -12.89 -29.28 -12.12
N GLY A 49 -11.70 -29.63 -12.62
CA GLY A 49 -10.93 -30.78 -12.16
C GLY A 49 -9.72 -30.46 -11.28
N HIS A 50 -9.40 -29.18 -11.03
CA HIS A 50 -8.31 -28.81 -10.12
C HIS A 50 -8.85 -28.48 -8.73
N ASN A 51 -8.89 -29.50 -7.86
CA ASN A 51 -9.16 -29.30 -6.44
C ASN A 51 -7.84 -29.10 -5.69
N HIS A 52 -7.87 -28.19 -4.72
CA HIS A 52 -6.75 -27.95 -3.83
C HIS A 52 -6.79 -28.85 -2.61
N THR A 53 -5.61 -29.22 -2.13
CA THR A 53 -5.51 -29.82 -0.80
C THR A 53 -5.77 -28.77 0.28
N GLN A 54 -6.19 -29.19 1.48
CA GLN A 54 -6.40 -28.26 2.61
C GLN A 54 -5.15 -27.44 2.95
N ALA A 55 -3.96 -28.02 2.77
CA ALA A 55 -2.70 -27.32 2.98
C ALA A 55 -2.48 -26.19 1.96
N GLU A 56 -2.83 -26.42 0.69
CA GLU A 56 -2.75 -25.39 -0.37
C GLU A 56 -3.76 -24.27 -0.14
N LEU A 57 -4.96 -24.59 0.33
CA LEU A 57 -5.96 -23.57 0.67
C LEU A 57 -5.50 -22.72 1.86
N ALA A 58 -4.85 -23.32 2.85
CA ALA A 58 -4.29 -22.61 3.99
C ALA A 58 -3.18 -21.64 3.56
N THR A 59 -2.29 -22.05 2.64
CA THR A 59 -1.22 -21.16 2.15
C THR A 59 -1.78 -20.01 1.31
N ILE A 60 -2.75 -20.28 0.43
CA ILE A 60 -3.48 -19.25 -0.33
C ILE A 60 -4.11 -18.24 0.63
N SER A 61 -4.78 -18.73 1.67
CA SER A 61 -5.42 -17.88 2.68
C SER A 61 -4.39 -16.99 3.38
N ILE A 62 -3.32 -17.55 3.95
CA ILE A 62 -2.29 -16.79 4.67
C ILE A 62 -1.68 -15.71 3.76
N LEU A 63 -1.37 -16.07 2.52
CA LEU A 63 -0.70 -15.15 1.60
C LEU A 63 -1.62 -14.04 1.11
N SER A 64 -2.92 -14.32 0.96
CA SER A 64 -3.96 -13.32 0.66
C SER A 64 -4.16 -12.35 1.83
N HIS A 65 -4.16 -12.84 3.07
CA HIS A 65 -4.23 -11.97 4.24
C HIS A 65 -2.96 -11.13 4.40
N ALA A 66 -1.79 -11.70 4.16
CA ALA A 66 -0.52 -10.99 4.22
C ALA A 66 -0.44 -9.86 3.17
N SER A 67 -0.89 -10.10 1.93
CA SER A 67 -0.92 -9.08 0.89
C SER A 67 -1.88 -7.94 1.24
N LEU A 68 -3.07 -8.25 1.76
CA LEU A 68 -4.02 -7.26 2.25
C LEU A 68 -3.42 -6.39 3.37
N LEU A 69 -2.79 -7.01 4.37
CA LEU A 69 -2.16 -6.29 5.47
C LEU A 69 -1.02 -5.38 5.00
N LEU A 70 -0.21 -5.85 4.05
CA LEU A 70 0.88 -5.05 3.47
C LEU A 70 0.32 -3.80 2.77
N VAL A 71 -0.67 -3.97 1.90
CA VAL A 71 -1.30 -2.86 1.18
C VAL A 71 -1.99 -1.89 2.15
N ALA A 72 -2.71 -2.41 3.15
CA ALA A 72 -3.34 -1.59 4.19
C ALA A 72 -2.32 -0.78 4.99
N SER A 73 -1.17 -1.38 5.32
CA SER A 73 -0.10 -0.72 6.07
C SER A 73 0.55 0.41 5.26
N ILE A 74 0.86 0.15 3.99
CA ILE A 74 1.46 1.16 3.09
C ILE A 74 0.49 2.31 2.86
N THR A 75 -0.78 2.00 2.58
CA THR A 75 -1.82 3.03 2.37
C THR A 75 -2.03 3.89 3.61
N LEU A 76 -2.08 3.29 4.80
CA LEU A 76 -2.16 4.01 6.07
C LEU A 76 -0.97 4.98 6.25
N LEU A 77 0.26 4.54 6.00
CA LEU A 77 1.45 5.38 6.10
C LEU A 77 1.41 6.56 5.12
N LEU A 78 0.95 6.33 3.89
CA LEU A 78 0.80 7.39 2.87
C LEU A 78 -0.25 8.41 3.29
N VAL A 79 -1.39 7.97 3.84
CA VAL A 79 -2.45 8.85 4.35
C VAL A 79 -1.93 9.69 5.51
N ILE A 80 -1.25 9.09 6.49
CA ILE A 80 -0.66 9.82 7.63
C ILE A 80 0.33 10.88 7.12
N LYS A 81 1.23 10.52 6.20
CA LYS A 81 2.20 11.45 5.62
C LYS A 81 1.52 12.59 4.88
N PHE A 82 0.46 12.30 4.13
CA PHE A 82 -0.32 13.33 3.43
C PHE A 82 -0.97 14.31 4.42
N LEU A 83 -1.63 13.80 5.45
CA LEU A 83 -2.26 14.62 6.49
C LEU A 83 -1.24 15.48 7.24
N LEU A 84 -0.08 14.93 7.60
CA LEU A 84 1.01 15.70 8.22
C LEU A 84 1.48 16.84 7.31
N ASN A 85 1.69 16.57 6.02
CA ASN A 85 2.10 17.60 5.06
C ASN A 85 1.05 18.72 4.93
N VAL A 86 -0.23 18.37 4.90
CA VAL A 86 -1.32 19.35 4.88
C VAL A 86 -1.33 20.18 6.16
N CYS A 87 -1.25 19.57 7.34
CA CYS A 87 -1.18 20.27 8.62
C CYS A 87 0.02 21.22 8.69
N LEU A 88 1.21 20.76 8.27
CA LEU A 88 2.41 21.60 8.25
C LEU A 88 2.27 22.77 7.27
N ALA A 89 1.70 22.54 6.09
CA ALA A 89 1.46 23.60 5.11
C ALA A 89 0.47 24.66 5.62
N VAL A 90 -0.62 24.24 6.27
CA VAL A 90 -1.59 25.15 6.90
C VAL A 90 -0.94 25.94 8.03
N ARG A 91 -0.18 25.26 8.90
CA ARG A 91 0.55 25.91 10.01
C ARG A 91 1.54 26.95 9.49
N GLN A 92 2.34 26.60 8.47
CA GLN A 92 3.29 27.53 7.87
C GLN A 92 2.59 28.77 7.32
N LYS A 93 1.49 28.61 6.56
CA LYS A 93 0.70 29.74 6.03
C LYS A 93 0.23 30.67 7.16
N PHE A 94 -0.31 30.11 8.24
CA PHE A 94 -0.78 30.89 9.38
C PHE A 94 0.36 31.63 10.08
N THR A 95 1.51 30.99 10.31
CA THR A 95 2.69 31.63 10.91
C THR A 95 3.21 32.78 10.04
N PHE A 96 3.35 32.57 8.72
CA PHE A 96 3.80 33.62 7.80
C PHE A 96 2.84 34.82 7.76
N GLN A 97 1.53 34.57 7.75
CA GLN A 97 0.53 35.64 7.80
C GLN A 97 0.63 36.45 9.09
N ASN A 98 0.79 35.81 10.25
CA ASN A 98 0.94 36.51 11.53
C ASN A 98 2.23 37.34 11.59
N ILE A 99 3.37 36.82 11.11
CA ILE A 99 4.62 37.58 11.02
C ILE A 99 4.44 38.78 10.09
N ALA A 100 3.80 38.61 8.93
CA ALA A 100 3.57 39.71 7.99
C ALA A 100 2.67 40.81 8.56
N LEU A 101 1.64 40.45 9.35
CA LEU A 101 0.79 41.41 10.06
C LEU A 101 1.58 42.17 11.15
N LEU A 102 2.41 41.46 11.92
CA LEU A 102 3.29 42.08 12.93
C LEU A 102 4.30 43.05 12.31
N VAL A 103 4.90 42.69 11.16
CA VAL A 103 5.83 43.58 10.44
C VAL A 103 5.11 44.81 9.88
N LYS A 104 3.87 44.67 9.39
CA LYS A 104 3.07 45.81 8.91
C LYS A 104 2.57 46.72 10.02
N SER A 105 2.36 46.20 11.24
CA SER A 105 1.97 47.02 12.40
C SER A 105 3.12 47.83 12.98
N LEU A 106 4.37 47.49 12.64
CA LEU A 106 5.57 48.32 12.90
C LEU A 106 5.64 49.48 11.88
N ARG A 107 4.63 50.35 11.86
CA ARG A 107 4.80 51.71 11.33
C ARG A 107 5.55 52.52 12.37
N ALA A 108 6.59 53.25 11.96
CA ALA A 108 7.28 54.18 12.84
C ALA A 108 6.26 55.17 13.47
N PRO A 109 6.37 55.48 14.77
CA PRO A 109 5.47 56.44 15.41
C PRO A 109 5.55 57.77 14.66
N PRO A 110 4.44 58.52 14.53
CA PRO A 110 4.46 59.82 13.86
C PRO A 110 5.48 60.72 14.57
N PHE A 111 6.48 61.18 13.83
CA PHE A 111 7.41 62.20 14.31
C PHE A 111 6.62 63.50 14.44
N PHE A 112 6.24 63.87 15.66
CA PHE A 112 5.74 65.20 15.95
C PHE A 112 6.93 66.16 15.90
N LEU A 113 7.01 66.91 14.80
CA LEU A 113 7.77 68.15 14.65
C LEU A 113 6.94 69.31 15.22
#